data_AF-A0A455UGE4-F1
#
_entry.id   AF-A0A455UGE4-F1
#
_cell.length_a   1.000
_cell.length_b   1.000
_cell.length_c   1.000
_cell.angle_alpha   90.00
_cell.angle_beta   90.00
_cell.angle_gamma   90.00
#
_symmetry.space_group_name_H-M   'P 1'
#
loop_
_entity.id
_entity.type
_entity.pdbx_description
1 polymer ?
#
loop_
_entity_poly.entity_id
_entity_poly.type
_entity_poly.pdbx_seq_one_letter_code
_entity_poly.pdbx_strand_id
1 'polypeptide(L)'
;MRFFAQPRYKGTSAENLLRRARLMFIAQYPERFSRILAVAFPGYLDTRGESPFWESVGRHFFARSFQDINHIAGVRSKSFIAEVMPQFPLYLPLLTPQARAAIGREHPAHEEALEEMLAEGFVRSRHVDIFDAGPIVKAERDRLETFRRAAWHPVRIRPEHALPDAEPAMIANQKLDDFRCIVARYALSPTGQLMLSAEHAERLGVSEGRAVLAAPLTLPTAVDALDEGEM
;
A
#
# COMPACT_ATOMS: atom_id res chain seq x y z
N MET A 1 2.88 -5.28 4.05
CA MET A 1 3.69 -4.65 2.98
C MET A 1 4.51 -3.53 3.60
N ARG A 2 5.83 -3.45 3.34
CA ARG A 2 6.65 -2.32 3.79
C ARG A 2 6.75 -1.29 2.66
N PHE A 3 6.51 -0.02 2.94
CA PHE A 3 6.68 1.07 1.98
C PHE A 3 7.86 1.92 2.44
N PHE A 4 8.86 2.06 1.57
CA PHE A 4 9.97 2.96 1.81
C PHE A 4 10.40 3.53 0.46
N ALA A 5 10.36 4.85 0.34
CA ALA A 5 10.96 5.59 -0.76
C ALA A 5 12.15 6.38 -0.21
N GLN A 6 13.24 6.44 -0.98
CA GLN A 6 14.35 7.31 -0.62
C GLN A 6 13.87 8.77 -0.63
N PRO A 7 14.39 9.66 0.25
CA PRO A 7 13.91 11.04 0.36
C PRO A 7 13.87 11.82 -0.96
N ARG A 8 14.77 11.53 -1.91
CA ARG A 8 14.81 12.14 -3.25
C ARG A 8 13.58 11.87 -4.12
N TYR A 9 12.77 10.87 -3.77
CA TYR A 9 11.56 10.52 -4.52
C TYR A 9 10.28 11.04 -3.84
N LYS A 10 10.38 11.71 -2.69
CA LYS A 10 9.22 12.33 -2.02
C LYS A 10 8.52 13.32 -2.94
N GLY A 11 7.19 13.24 -2.99
CA GLY A 11 6.35 14.11 -3.82
C GLY A 11 6.41 13.81 -5.31
N THR A 12 7.02 12.69 -5.71
CA THR A 12 7.09 12.27 -7.12
C THR A 12 6.13 11.11 -7.40
N SER A 13 5.86 10.84 -8.67
CA SER A 13 5.07 9.68 -9.11
C SER A 13 5.69 8.33 -8.70
N ALA A 14 6.97 8.30 -8.32
CA ALA A 14 7.64 7.09 -7.87
C ALA A 14 7.08 6.56 -6.54
N GLU A 15 6.57 7.42 -5.65
CA GLU A 15 5.96 6.96 -4.39
C GLU A 15 4.66 6.20 -4.64
N ASN A 16 3.79 6.78 -5.45
CA ASN A 16 2.55 6.17 -5.91
C ASN A 16 2.84 4.83 -6.62
N LEU A 17 3.83 4.81 -7.53
CA LEU A 17 4.26 3.59 -8.20
C LEU A 17 4.72 2.53 -7.21
N LEU A 18 5.59 2.87 -6.25
CA LEU A 18 6.08 1.92 -5.25
C LEU A 18 4.97 1.36 -4.38
N ARG A 19 3.94 2.16 -4.08
CA ARG A 19 2.78 1.74 -3.27
C ARG A 19 1.85 0.82 -4.07
N ARG A 20 1.53 1.19 -5.31
CA ARG A 20 0.45 0.57 -6.11
C ARG A 20 0.91 -0.38 -7.21
N ALA A 21 2.20 -0.45 -7.57
CA ALA A 21 2.70 -1.45 -8.53
C ALA A 21 2.39 -2.90 -8.11
N ARG A 22 2.31 -3.15 -6.81
CA ARG A 22 1.90 -4.45 -6.26
C ARG A 22 0.43 -4.76 -6.56
N LEU A 23 -0.44 -3.76 -6.57
CA LEU A 23 -1.84 -3.90 -6.98
C LEU A 23 -1.93 -4.23 -8.48
N MET A 24 -1.08 -3.63 -9.32
CA MET A 24 -0.98 -3.99 -10.73
C MET A 24 -0.59 -5.47 -10.93
N PHE A 25 0.33 -5.99 -10.12
CA PHE A 25 0.68 -7.41 -10.16
C PHE A 25 -0.48 -8.31 -9.71
N ILE A 26 -1.14 -7.96 -8.59
CA ILE A 26 -2.28 -8.73 -8.08
C ILE A 26 -3.45 -8.71 -9.08
N ALA A 27 -3.68 -7.59 -9.77
CA ALA A 27 -4.71 -7.48 -10.80
C ALA A 27 -4.47 -8.43 -12.00
N GLN A 28 -3.21 -8.75 -12.30
CA GLN A 28 -2.86 -9.71 -13.36
C GLN A 28 -2.97 -11.17 -12.92
N TYR A 29 -2.73 -11.45 -11.64
CA TYR A 29 -2.68 -12.81 -11.09
C TYR A 29 -3.57 -12.97 -9.85
N PRO A 30 -4.87 -12.63 -9.94
CA PRO A 30 -5.76 -12.60 -8.79
C PRO A 30 -5.89 -13.98 -8.11
N GLU A 31 -5.75 -15.09 -8.83
CA GLU A 31 -5.80 -16.44 -8.26
C GLU A 31 -4.71 -16.72 -7.21
N ARG A 32 -3.64 -15.91 -7.17
CA ARG A 32 -2.51 -16.06 -6.24
C ARG A 32 -2.68 -15.33 -4.92
N PHE A 33 -3.74 -14.54 -4.79
CA PHE A 33 -3.96 -13.66 -3.65
C PHE A 33 -5.37 -13.85 -3.08
N SER A 34 -5.51 -13.52 -1.80
CA SER A 34 -6.82 -13.41 -1.15
C SER A 34 -7.70 -12.38 -1.86
N ARG A 35 -9.02 -12.57 -1.80
CA ARG A 35 -10.01 -11.57 -2.23
C ARG A 35 -9.94 -10.31 -1.35
N ILE A 36 -9.64 -10.47 -0.07
CA ILE A 36 -9.46 -9.37 0.88
C ILE A 36 -7.97 -9.07 1.02
N LEU A 37 -7.58 -7.84 0.71
CA LEU A 37 -6.25 -7.31 0.97
C LEU A 37 -6.28 -6.49 2.25
N ALA A 38 -5.18 -6.51 3.01
CA ALA A 38 -5.03 -5.73 4.23
C ALA A 38 -3.63 -5.11 4.32
N VAL A 39 -3.56 -3.92 4.89
CA VAL A 39 -2.32 -3.16 5.10
C VAL A 39 -2.31 -2.65 6.53
N ALA A 40 -1.30 -3.06 7.30
CA ALA A 40 -1.01 -2.49 8.62
C ALA A 40 -0.10 -1.27 8.45
N PHE A 41 -0.55 -0.13 8.96
CA PHE A 41 0.22 1.11 9.01
C PHE A 41 0.94 1.24 10.35
N PRO A 42 2.16 1.81 10.37
CA PRO A 42 2.84 2.10 11.64
C PRO A 42 1.99 3.00 12.53
N GLY A 43 1.91 2.66 13.80
CA GLY A 43 1.16 3.41 14.80
C GLY A 43 1.87 4.66 15.30
N TYR A 44 1.12 5.50 15.99
CA TYR A 44 1.63 6.73 16.58
C TYR A 44 2.76 6.46 17.59
N LEU A 45 3.84 7.22 17.44
CA LEU A 45 4.92 7.32 18.42
C LEU A 45 4.95 8.73 19.00
N ASP A 46 5.27 8.84 20.28
CA ASP A 46 5.42 10.12 20.96
C ASP A 46 6.69 10.87 20.50
N THR A 47 6.95 12.04 21.09
CA THR A 47 8.11 12.86 20.75
C THR A 47 9.46 12.22 21.10
N ARG A 48 9.47 11.16 21.91
CA ARG A 48 10.65 10.36 22.25
C ARG A 48 10.80 9.13 21.35
N GLY A 49 9.87 8.92 20.42
CA GLY A 49 9.83 7.74 19.57
C GLY A 49 9.35 6.48 20.30
N GLU A 50 8.62 6.64 21.40
CA GLU A 50 8.01 5.55 22.16
C GLU A 50 6.54 5.38 21.77
N SER A 51 6.04 4.14 21.77
CA SER A 51 4.61 3.89 21.54
C SER A 51 3.86 3.99 22.87
N PRO A 52 2.91 4.94 23.02
CA PRO A 52 2.09 5.01 24.24
C PRO A 52 1.26 3.74 24.46
N PHE A 53 0.83 3.09 23.38
CA PHE A 53 0.12 1.82 23.44
C PHE A 53 1.00 0.70 23.97
N TRP A 54 2.21 0.53 23.43
CA TRP A 54 3.15 -0.49 23.89
C TRP A 54 3.46 -0.35 25.38
N GLU A 55 3.73 0.88 25.84
CA GLU A 55 4.08 1.14 27.24
C GLU A 55 2.91 0.83 28.20
N SER A 56 1.66 0.98 27.76
CA SER A 56 0.48 0.66 28.56
C SER A 56 0.02 -0.80 28.46
N VAL A 57 0.56 -1.58 27.51
CA VAL A 57 0.13 -2.97 27.24
C VAL A 57 1.34 -3.90 27.21
N GLY A 58 2.08 -3.91 26.10
CA GLY A 58 3.14 -4.89 25.83
C GLY A 58 4.29 -4.85 26.84
N ARG A 59 4.65 -3.66 27.33
CA ARG A 59 5.73 -3.48 28.33
C ARG A 59 5.50 -4.32 29.60
N HIS A 60 4.25 -4.51 30.01
CA HIS A 60 3.90 -5.30 31.19
C HIS A 60 4.12 -6.81 31.01
N PHE A 61 4.09 -7.30 29.77
CA PHE A 61 4.27 -8.74 29.47
C PHE A 61 5.70 -9.08 29.07
N PHE A 62 6.42 -8.15 28.44
CA PHE A 62 7.75 -8.42 27.88
C PHE A 62 8.90 -7.73 28.62
N ALA A 63 8.63 -6.81 29.56
CA ALA A 63 9.63 -6.02 30.29
C ALA A 63 10.73 -5.39 29.40
N ARG A 64 10.42 -5.16 28.11
CA ARG A 64 11.32 -4.65 27.06
C ARG A 64 10.71 -3.44 26.38
N SER A 65 11.56 -2.54 25.89
CA SER A 65 11.07 -1.29 25.28
C SER A 65 10.47 -1.59 23.91
N PHE A 66 9.67 -0.66 23.40
CA PHE A 66 9.15 -0.76 22.03
C PHE A 66 10.29 -0.92 21.01
N GLN A 67 11.39 -0.17 21.15
CA GLN A 67 12.54 -0.24 20.24
C GLN A 67 13.22 -1.60 20.27
N ASP A 68 13.44 -2.17 21.46
CA ASP A 68 14.03 -3.50 21.61
C ASP A 68 13.17 -4.57 20.94
N ILE A 69 11.86 -4.51 21.15
CA ILE A 69 10.92 -5.49 20.60
C ILE A 69 10.78 -5.33 19.10
N ASN A 70 10.73 -4.11 18.59
CA ASN A 70 10.68 -3.86 17.15
C ASN A 70 11.96 -4.34 16.45
N HIS A 71 13.13 -4.18 17.08
CA HIS A 71 14.38 -4.75 16.59
C HIS A 71 14.33 -6.29 16.57
N ILE A 72 13.89 -6.92 17.66
CA ILE A 72 13.78 -8.39 17.75
C ILE A 72 12.76 -8.92 16.74
N ALA A 73 11.61 -8.25 16.57
CA ALA A 73 10.58 -8.60 15.60
C ALA A 73 11.00 -8.34 14.15
N GLY A 74 11.99 -7.48 13.92
CA GLY A 74 12.62 -7.28 12.62
C GLY A 74 13.63 -8.38 12.25
N VAL A 75 14.27 -8.99 13.26
CA VAL A 75 15.25 -10.07 13.10
C VAL A 75 14.61 -11.46 13.18
N ARG A 76 13.51 -11.62 13.94
CA ARG A 76 12.71 -12.85 14.09
C ARG A 76 11.34 -12.69 13.41
N SER A 77 10.49 -13.71 13.47
CA SER A 77 9.09 -13.60 13.02
C SER A 77 8.24 -12.84 14.05
N LYS A 78 7.35 -11.95 13.58
CA LYS A 78 6.34 -11.27 14.41
C LYS A 78 5.39 -12.24 15.15
N SER A 79 5.27 -13.48 14.67
CA SER A 79 4.36 -14.50 15.25
C SER A 79 4.70 -14.87 16.69
N PHE A 80 5.97 -14.81 17.11
CA PHE A 80 6.38 -15.12 18.48
C PHE A 80 5.71 -14.24 19.53
N ILE A 81 5.31 -13.02 19.17
CA ILE A 81 4.75 -12.06 20.12
C ILE A 81 3.25 -12.29 20.29
N ALA A 82 2.55 -12.75 19.25
CA ALA A 82 1.17 -13.18 19.37
C ALA A 82 1.00 -14.36 20.35
N GLU A 83 2.01 -15.23 20.46
CA GLU A 83 1.99 -16.38 21.37
C GLU A 83 2.13 -15.99 22.85
N VAL A 84 2.67 -14.81 23.14
CA VAL A 84 2.97 -14.36 24.51
C VAL A 84 2.03 -13.24 24.97
N MET A 85 1.25 -12.66 24.04
CA MET A 85 0.21 -11.69 24.38
C MET A 85 -0.97 -12.35 25.11
N PRO A 86 -1.66 -11.63 26.01
CA PRO A 86 -2.82 -12.15 26.70
C PRO A 86 -3.90 -12.61 25.72
N GLN A 87 -4.45 -13.79 25.95
CA GLN A 87 -5.60 -14.28 25.17
C GLN A 87 -6.94 -13.67 25.64
N PHE A 88 -6.92 -12.93 26.75
CA PHE A 88 -8.10 -12.30 27.34
C PHE A 88 -8.29 -10.87 26.82
N PRO A 89 -9.55 -10.40 26.72
CA PRO A 89 -9.83 -9.02 26.32
C PRO A 89 -9.12 -8.00 27.21
N LEU A 90 -8.55 -6.97 26.56
CA LEU A 90 -8.03 -5.79 27.24
C LEU A 90 -9.12 -4.73 27.31
N TYR A 91 -9.49 -4.33 28.53
CA TYR A 91 -10.50 -3.30 28.74
C TYR A 91 -9.91 -1.91 28.52
N LEU A 92 -10.41 -1.16 27.54
CA LEU A 92 -9.97 0.20 27.24
C LEU A 92 -9.91 1.15 28.45
N PRO A 93 -10.89 1.12 29.40
CA PRO A 93 -10.81 1.96 30.60
C PRO A 93 -9.58 1.71 31.49
N LEU A 94 -8.95 0.54 31.40
CA LEU A 94 -7.74 0.19 32.16
C LEU A 94 -6.45 0.72 31.54
N LEU A 95 -6.48 1.16 30.28
CA LEU A 95 -5.32 1.73 29.62
C LEU A 95 -5.06 3.17 30.08
N THR A 96 -3.83 3.65 29.90
CA THR A 96 -3.53 5.07 30.13
C THR A 96 -4.31 5.95 29.14
N PRO A 97 -4.60 7.22 29.47
CA PRO A 97 -5.24 8.15 28.54
C PRO A 97 -4.48 8.29 27.22
N GLN A 98 -3.14 8.36 27.26
CA GLN A 98 -2.33 8.46 26.04
C GLN A 98 -2.40 7.18 25.19
N ALA A 99 -2.39 6.00 25.82
CA ALA A 99 -2.52 4.73 25.11
C ALA A 99 -3.87 4.62 24.40
N ARG A 100 -4.98 4.96 25.07
CA ARG A 100 -6.31 5.00 24.43
C ARG A 100 -6.33 5.94 23.22
N ALA A 101 -5.73 7.12 23.34
CA ALA A 101 -5.69 8.10 22.27
C ALA A 101 -4.79 7.69 21.08
N ALA A 102 -3.86 6.75 21.29
CA ALA A 102 -2.98 6.23 20.23
C ALA A 102 -3.63 5.10 19.41
N ILE A 103 -4.71 4.48 19.90
CA ILE A 103 -5.35 3.34 19.22
C ILE A 103 -5.95 3.78 17.88
N GLY A 104 -5.52 3.11 16.81
CA GLY A 104 -5.96 3.36 15.44
C GLY A 104 -5.33 4.61 14.82
N ARG A 105 -4.40 5.27 15.53
CA ARG A 105 -3.70 6.45 15.04
C ARG A 105 -2.42 6.04 14.34
N GLU A 106 -2.29 6.44 13.10
CA GLU A 106 -1.10 6.29 12.28
C GLU A 106 0.05 7.20 12.73
N HIS A 107 1.26 6.79 12.39
CA HIS A 107 2.43 7.65 12.52
C HIS A 107 2.35 8.83 11.53
N PRO A 108 2.67 10.07 11.94
CA PRO A 108 2.61 11.26 11.06
C PRO A 108 3.38 11.16 9.74
N ALA A 109 4.44 10.34 9.68
CA ALA A 109 5.21 10.14 8.45
C ALA A 109 4.50 9.28 7.40
N HIS A 110 3.33 8.72 7.75
CA HIS A 110 2.57 7.78 6.94
C HIS A 110 1.13 8.25 6.65
N GLU A 111 0.74 9.46 7.08
CA GLU A 111 -0.59 10.04 6.85
C GLU A 111 -0.93 10.09 5.36
N GLU A 112 -0.07 10.67 4.52
CA GLU A 112 -0.27 10.73 3.06
C GLU A 112 -0.38 9.34 2.41
N ALA A 113 0.40 8.36 2.90
CA ALA A 113 0.35 7.01 2.37
C ALA A 113 -0.95 6.30 2.76
N LEU A 114 -1.50 6.61 3.94
CA LEU A 114 -2.79 6.10 4.39
C LEU A 114 -3.92 6.73 3.56
N GLU A 115 -3.90 8.05 3.36
CA GLU A 115 -4.83 8.75 2.49
C GLU A 115 -4.85 8.18 1.07
N GLU A 116 -3.68 7.87 0.49
CA GLU A 116 -3.60 7.22 -0.82
C GLU A 116 -4.27 5.84 -0.81
N MET A 117 -4.10 5.04 0.23
CA MET A 117 -4.79 3.74 0.33
C MET A 117 -6.30 3.90 0.50
N LEU A 118 -6.76 4.90 1.25
CA LEU A 118 -8.19 5.20 1.35
C LEU A 118 -8.77 5.65 0.00
N ALA A 119 -8.05 6.51 -0.73
CA ALA A 119 -8.39 6.93 -2.10
C ALA A 119 -8.39 5.76 -3.11
N GLU A 120 -7.54 4.75 -2.89
CA GLU A 120 -7.50 3.52 -3.68
C GLU A 120 -8.74 2.63 -3.45
N GLY A 121 -9.47 2.85 -2.35
CA GLY A 121 -10.67 2.09 -1.98
C GLY A 121 -10.49 1.16 -0.78
N PHE A 122 -9.40 1.30 -0.02
CA PHE A 122 -9.29 0.68 1.30
C PHE A 122 -10.15 1.40 2.32
N VAL A 123 -10.61 0.66 3.33
CA VAL A 123 -11.37 1.19 4.47
C VAL A 123 -10.67 0.83 5.77
N ARG A 124 -10.78 1.70 6.77
CA ARG A 124 -10.26 1.42 8.11
C ARG A 124 -11.01 0.23 8.70
N SER A 125 -10.27 -0.78 9.15
CA SER A 125 -10.82 -1.93 9.86
C SER A 125 -10.89 -1.66 11.35
N ARG A 126 -11.65 -2.51 12.07
CA ARG A 126 -11.70 -2.53 13.54
C ARG A 126 -10.44 -3.11 14.20
N HIS A 127 -9.46 -3.54 13.41
CA HIS A 127 -8.22 -4.12 13.92
C HIS A 127 -7.10 -3.09 13.91
N VAL A 128 -6.21 -3.22 14.89
CA VAL A 128 -4.99 -2.44 15.02
C VAL A 128 -3.80 -3.37 15.20
N ASP A 129 -2.61 -2.89 14.88
CA ASP A 129 -1.37 -3.63 15.13
C ASP A 129 -1.16 -3.83 16.64
N ILE A 130 -0.78 -5.04 17.03
CA ILE A 130 -0.67 -5.43 18.45
C ILE A 130 0.49 -4.74 19.19
N PHE A 131 1.41 -4.09 18.47
CA PHE A 131 2.59 -3.45 19.03
C PHE A 131 2.35 -1.97 19.31
N ASP A 132 1.95 -1.23 18.29
CA ASP A 132 1.86 0.23 18.32
C ASP A 132 0.43 0.76 18.16
N ALA A 133 -0.55 -0.15 18.04
CA ALA A 133 -1.94 0.15 17.75
C ALA A 133 -2.15 0.97 16.47
N GLY A 134 -1.22 0.86 15.51
CA GLY A 134 -1.39 1.44 14.18
C GLY A 134 -2.58 0.85 13.44
N PRO A 135 -3.25 1.64 12.58
CA PRO A 135 -4.47 1.21 11.93
C PRO A 135 -4.20 0.10 10.90
N ILE A 136 -5.13 -0.84 10.81
CA ILE A 136 -5.19 -1.79 9.70
C ILE A 136 -6.30 -1.35 8.76
N VAL A 137 -5.96 -1.11 7.50
CA VAL A 137 -6.94 -0.89 6.43
C VAL A 137 -7.11 -2.15 5.60
N LYS A 138 -8.31 -2.38 5.06
CA LYS A 138 -8.62 -3.54 4.22
C LYS A 138 -9.53 -3.18 3.05
N ALA A 139 -9.53 -4.02 2.02
CA ALA A 139 -10.41 -3.87 0.87
C ALA A 139 -10.71 -5.22 0.22
N GLU A 140 -11.90 -5.35 -0.37
CA GLU A 140 -12.09 -6.32 -1.46
C GLU A 140 -11.30 -5.84 -2.67
N ARG A 141 -10.32 -6.64 -3.14
CA ARG A 141 -9.40 -6.23 -4.21
C ARG A 141 -10.12 -5.79 -5.49
N ASP A 142 -11.25 -6.42 -5.81
CA ASP A 142 -12.00 -6.17 -7.05
C ASP A 142 -12.71 -4.80 -7.02
N ARG A 143 -12.81 -4.18 -5.84
CA ARG A 143 -13.35 -2.83 -5.64
C ARG A 143 -12.29 -1.74 -5.69
N LEU A 144 -11.02 -2.10 -5.69
CA LEU A 144 -9.93 -1.13 -5.71
C LEU A 144 -9.88 -0.38 -7.04
N GLU A 145 -9.56 0.91 -6.97
CA GLU A 145 -9.52 1.81 -8.13
C GLU A 145 -8.52 1.32 -9.19
N THR A 146 -7.35 0.82 -8.77
CA THR A 146 -6.37 0.20 -9.68
C THR A 146 -6.98 -0.97 -10.44
N PHE A 147 -7.78 -1.81 -9.80
CA PHE A 147 -8.37 -2.99 -10.43
C PHE A 147 -9.51 -2.61 -11.37
N ARG A 148 -10.42 -1.75 -10.89
CA ARG A 148 -11.60 -1.30 -11.65
C ARG A 148 -11.24 -0.52 -12.92
N ARG A 149 -10.12 0.22 -12.89
CA ARG A 149 -9.70 1.11 -13.98
C ARG A 149 -8.53 0.55 -14.78
N ALA A 150 -8.08 -0.66 -14.48
CA ALA A 150 -7.05 -1.32 -15.27
C ALA A 150 -7.60 -1.80 -16.61
N ALA A 151 -6.85 -1.58 -17.69
CA ALA A 151 -7.19 -2.05 -19.02
C ALA A 151 -5.95 -2.60 -19.75
N TRP A 152 -6.18 -3.64 -20.55
CA TRP A 152 -5.14 -4.26 -21.38
C TRP A 152 -5.04 -3.58 -22.74
N HIS A 153 -3.83 -3.19 -23.12
CA HIS A 153 -3.57 -2.56 -24.41
C HIS A 153 -2.37 -3.18 -25.12
N PRO A 154 -2.46 -3.49 -26.42
CA PRO A 154 -1.27 -3.78 -27.22
C PRO A 154 -0.38 -2.53 -27.33
N VAL A 155 0.93 -2.72 -27.24
CA VAL A 155 1.91 -1.63 -27.31
C VAL A 155 2.09 -1.16 -28.76
N ARG A 156 2.21 0.16 -28.96
CA ARG A 156 2.67 0.81 -30.18
C ARG A 156 3.91 1.65 -29.85
N ILE A 157 5.06 1.35 -30.44
CA ILE A 157 6.29 2.12 -30.16
C ILE A 157 6.36 3.33 -31.09
N ARG A 158 6.62 4.51 -30.53
CA ARG A 158 6.73 5.78 -31.25
C ARG A 158 7.90 6.62 -30.72
N PRO A 159 8.47 7.53 -31.53
CA PRO A 159 9.41 8.52 -31.02
C PRO A 159 8.77 9.36 -29.90
N GLU A 160 9.55 9.72 -28.87
CA GLU A 160 9.06 10.46 -27.69
C GLU A 160 8.33 11.76 -28.10
N HIS A 161 8.88 12.51 -29.06
CA HIS A 161 8.28 13.76 -29.56
C HIS A 161 6.93 13.56 -30.29
N ALA A 162 6.54 12.32 -30.59
CA ALA A 162 5.29 11.98 -31.26
C ALA A 162 4.25 11.41 -30.28
N LEU A 163 4.59 11.30 -29.00
CA LEU A 163 3.64 10.93 -27.95
C LEU A 163 2.77 12.14 -27.60
N PRO A 164 1.43 11.99 -27.62
CA PRO A 164 0.53 13.03 -27.11
C PRO A 164 0.81 13.30 -25.63
N ASP A 165 0.54 14.54 -25.21
CA ASP A 165 0.34 14.79 -23.79
C ASP A 165 -0.91 14.06 -23.31
N ALA A 166 -0.81 13.45 -22.13
CA ALA A 166 -1.87 12.66 -21.54
C ALA A 166 -1.62 12.50 -20.04
N GLU A 167 -2.67 12.11 -19.32
CA GLU A 167 -2.56 11.80 -17.90
C GLU A 167 -1.57 10.64 -17.66
N PRO A 168 -0.82 10.68 -16.55
CA PRO A 168 0.08 9.59 -16.18
C PRO A 168 -0.70 8.34 -15.77
N ALA A 169 -0.16 7.18 -16.14
CA ALA A 169 -0.65 5.87 -15.75
C ALA A 169 0.51 4.96 -15.32
N MET A 170 0.19 4.02 -14.43
CA MET A 170 1.03 2.86 -14.18
C MET A 170 0.85 1.86 -15.30
N ILE A 171 1.95 1.44 -15.92
CA ILE A 171 1.97 0.48 -17.03
C ILE A 171 2.78 -0.72 -16.57
N ALA A 172 2.21 -1.91 -16.63
CA ALA A 172 2.85 -3.15 -16.22
C ALA A 172 2.93 -4.15 -17.38
N ASN A 173 4.07 -4.85 -17.49
CA ASN A 173 4.21 -5.94 -18.44
C ASN A 173 3.41 -7.17 -17.99
N GLN A 174 3.17 -8.10 -18.93
CA GLN A 174 2.46 -9.36 -18.68
C GLN A 174 3.43 -10.49 -18.33
N LYS A 175 4.21 -10.34 -17.26
CA LYS A 175 5.19 -11.35 -16.81
C LYS A 175 5.09 -11.61 -15.32
N LEU A 176 5.32 -12.86 -14.94
CA LEU A 176 5.36 -13.30 -13.54
C LEU A 176 6.76 -13.15 -12.93
N ASP A 177 7.78 -13.77 -13.53
CA ASP A 177 9.15 -13.81 -12.97
C ASP A 177 9.96 -12.51 -13.20
N ASP A 178 9.68 -11.80 -14.29
CA ASP A 178 10.31 -10.53 -14.69
C ASP A 178 9.24 -9.45 -14.78
N PHE A 179 8.41 -9.35 -13.73
CA PHE A 179 7.40 -8.32 -13.63
C PHE A 179 8.05 -6.93 -13.60
N ARG A 180 7.55 -6.03 -14.44
CA ARG A 180 8.01 -4.64 -14.51
C ARG A 180 6.81 -3.72 -14.57
N CYS A 181 6.89 -2.61 -13.84
CA CYS A 181 5.89 -1.57 -13.81
C CYS A 181 6.57 -0.20 -13.84
N ILE A 182 6.09 0.70 -14.70
CA ILE A 182 6.60 2.06 -14.85
C ILE A 182 5.45 3.06 -14.78
N VAL A 183 5.77 4.35 -14.64
CA VAL A 183 4.83 5.43 -14.92
C VAL A 183 5.12 5.98 -16.31
N ALA A 184 4.11 6.04 -17.17
CA ALA A 184 4.19 6.63 -18.51
C ALA A 184 2.86 7.34 -18.84
N ARG A 185 2.82 8.03 -19.98
CA ARG A 185 1.61 8.73 -20.45
C ARG A 185 0.58 7.72 -20.96
N TYR A 186 -0.67 7.87 -20.54
CA TYR A 186 -1.78 7.04 -21.01
C TYR A 186 -2.32 7.58 -22.35
N ALA A 187 -1.51 7.44 -23.40
CA ALA A 187 -1.86 7.88 -24.74
C ALA A 187 -2.22 6.68 -25.61
N LEU A 188 -3.48 6.62 -26.06
CA LEU A 188 -3.96 5.56 -26.95
C LEU A 188 -3.97 6.04 -28.41
N SER A 189 -3.59 5.16 -29.33
CA SER A 189 -3.84 5.35 -30.76
C SER A 189 -5.36 5.31 -31.04
N PRO A 190 -5.82 5.76 -32.22
CA PRO A 190 -7.22 5.58 -32.64
C PRO A 190 -7.69 4.12 -32.66
N THR A 191 -6.76 3.17 -32.74
CA THR A 191 -7.01 1.73 -32.71
C THR A 191 -6.89 1.11 -31.31
N GLY A 192 -6.75 1.93 -30.26
CA GLY A 192 -6.71 1.48 -28.86
C GLY A 192 -5.37 0.89 -28.41
N GLN A 193 -4.29 1.11 -29.17
CA GLN A 193 -2.94 0.66 -28.80
C GLN A 193 -2.30 1.69 -27.87
N LEU A 194 -1.65 1.25 -26.80
CA LEU A 194 -0.93 2.15 -25.90
C LEU A 194 0.38 2.60 -26.56
N MET A 195 0.51 3.90 -26.79
CA MET A 195 1.70 4.49 -27.37
C MET A 195 2.78 4.66 -26.31
N LEU A 196 3.93 4.01 -26.53
CA LEU A 196 5.10 4.09 -25.66
C LEU A 196 6.32 4.54 -26.48
N SER A 197 7.30 5.15 -25.82
CA SER A 197 8.61 5.36 -26.43
C SER A 197 9.46 4.11 -26.38
N ALA A 198 10.53 4.09 -27.19
CA ALA A 198 11.49 2.99 -27.20
C ALA A 198 12.08 2.73 -25.80
N GLU A 199 12.40 3.80 -25.06
CA GLU A 199 12.91 3.72 -23.69
C GLU A 199 11.89 3.10 -22.72
N HIS A 200 10.61 3.50 -22.79
CA HIS A 200 9.56 2.91 -21.97
C HIS A 200 9.37 1.41 -22.28
N ALA A 201 9.41 1.03 -23.56
CA ALA A 201 9.29 -0.35 -24.00
C ALA A 201 10.48 -1.21 -23.53
N GLU A 202 11.69 -0.68 -23.60
CA GLU A 202 12.91 -1.32 -23.10
C GLU A 202 12.85 -1.53 -21.59
N ARG A 203 12.48 -0.49 -20.82
CA ARG A 203 12.34 -0.58 -19.36
C ARG A 203 11.31 -1.62 -18.95
N LEU A 204 10.19 -1.71 -19.68
CA LEU A 204 9.15 -2.73 -19.47
C LEU A 204 9.53 -4.12 -20.00
N GLY A 205 10.55 -4.23 -20.85
CA GLY A 205 10.93 -5.48 -21.51
C GLY A 205 9.84 -6.00 -22.44
N VAL A 206 9.20 -5.11 -23.21
CA VAL A 206 8.09 -5.43 -24.13
C VAL A 206 8.39 -4.97 -25.56
N SER A 207 7.76 -5.63 -26.53
CA SER A 207 7.84 -5.31 -27.95
C SER A 207 6.49 -4.84 -28.49
N GLU A 208 6.49 -4.22 -29.67
CA GLU A 208 5.26 -3.79 -30.35
C GLU A 208 4.25 -4.94 -30.49
N GLY A 209 2.97 -4.63 -30.29
CA GLY A 209 1.87 -5.59 -30.32
C GLY A 209 1.69 -6.41 -29.04
N ARG A 210 2.67 -6.47 -28.13
CA ARG A 210 2.50 -7.15 -26.83
C ARG A 210 1.53 -6.37 -25.94
N ALA A 211 0.68 -7.10 -25.21
CA ALA A 211 -0.25 -6.49 -24.27
C ALA A 211 0.46 -6.05 -22.97
N VAL A 212 0.08 -4.87 -22.48
CA VAL A 212 0.45 -4.34 -21.16
C VAL A 212 -0.80 -3.95 -20.40
N LEU A 213 -0.76 -4.09 -19.08
CA LEU A 213 -1.83 -3.64 -18.20
C LEU A 213 -1.58 -2.19 -17.82
N ALA A 214 -2.55 -1.32 -18.02
CA ALA A 214 -2.44 0.10 -17.72
C ALA A 214 -3.54 0.51 -16.75
N ALA A 215 -3.19 1.28 -15.72
CA ALA A 215 -4.15 1.87 -14.79
C ALA A 215 -3.77 3.34 -14.49
N PRO A 216 -4.75 4.25 -14.37
CA PRO A 216 -4.47 5.66 -14.06
C PRO A 216 -3.66 5.84 -12.76
N LEU A 217 -2.69 6.74 -12.79
CA LEU A 217 -1.92 7.10 -11.60
C LEU A 217 -2.78 7.94 -10.64
N THR A 218 -3.65 8.80 -11.16
CA THR A 218 -4.51 9.67 -10.37
C THR A 218 -5.67 8.90 -9.74
N LEU A 219 -5.80 9.04 -8.43
CA LEU A 219 -6.91 8.51 -7.63
C LEU A 219 -8.01 9.56 -7.42
N PRO A 220 -9.26 9.13 -7.18
CA PRO A 220 -10.31 10.02 -6.71
C PRO A 220 -9.99 10.52 -5.29
N THR A 221 -10.71 11.55 -4.82
CA THR A 221 -10.60 12.02 -3.43
C THR A 221 -10.96 10.90 -2.46
N ALA A 222 -10.14 10.72 -1.41
CA ALA A 222 -10.37 9.71 -0.39
C ALA A 222 -11.72 9.89 0.31
N VAL A 223 -12.38 8.77 0.61
CA VAL A 223 -13.53 8.72 1.51
C VAL A 223 -13.08 7.96 2.76
N ASP A 224 -12.94 8.66 3.88
CA ASP A 224 -12.59 8.03 5.16
C ASP A 224 -13.81 7.33 5.75
N ALA A 225 -14.02 6.09 5.33
CA ALA A 225 -15.07 5.23 5.82
C ALA A 225 -14.51 4.16 6.77
N LEU A 226 -15.19 3.96 7.89
CA LEU A 226 -14.96 2.84 8.80
C LEU A 226 -15.76 1.63 8.32
N ASP A 227 -15.12 0.46 8.29
CA ASP A 227 -15.86 -0.78 8.11
C ASP A 227 -16.56 -1.15 9.43
N GLU A 228 -17.89 -1.00 9.45
CA GLU A 228 -18.73 -1.38 10.57
C GLU A 228 -18.91 -2.90 10.69
N GLY A 229 -18.48 -3.71 9.71
CA GLY A 229 -18.67 -5.16 9.72
C GLY A 229 -20.14 -5.60 9.86
N GLU A 230 -20.39 -6.91 9.76
CA GLU A 230 -21.66 -7.49 10.22
C GLU A 230 -21.56 -7.74 11.74
N MET A 231 -22.59 -7.34 12.51
CA MET A 231 -22.71 -7.61 13.95
C MET A 231 -22.92 -9.08 14.25
#